data_AF-A0A950LXI4-F1
#
_entry.id   AF-A0A950LXI4-F1
#
_cell.length_a   1.000
_cell.length_b   1.000
_cell.length_c   1.000
_cell.angle_alpha   90.00
_cell.angle_beta   90.00
_cell.angle_gamma   90.00
#
_symmetry.space_group_name_H-M   'P 1'
#
loop_
_entity.id
_entity.type
_entity.pdbx_description
1 polymer ?
#
loop_
_entity_poly.entity_id
_entity_poly.type
_entity_poly.pdbx_seq_one_letter_code
_entity_poly.pdbx_strand_id
1 'polypeptide(L)'
;IFVNFQNVVMSARKKPPFGIAQVGKSFRNEITPGNFVFRTREFEQMEMEFFVEPGTDEQWHQYWINTRTDWYVDLGIDRDNLRHYEHPKEKLSHYSKRTVDVEYRFGFSSGQEWGELEGIANRTDFDLTTHSNHSGVDLSYYDQATDSRYRPYVIEPAAGVGRPMMAFLLEAYAEDEAPNAKGGVDRRVVLRLDRRLAPVKAAVLPLSRNADLSPPARDLAAVLRRQWNVDFDDAGAIGRRYRRQDEIGTPFCVTVDFDSLTDHAVTVRERDTMAQQRVAMDQVESYLAARLVGC
;
A
#
# COMPACT_ATOMS: atom_id res chain seq x y z
N ILE A 1 15.42 14.98 -4.27
CA ILE A 1 15.06 15.66 -3.00
C ILE A 1 16.14 16.65 -2.51
N PHE A 2 17.40 16.24 -2.33
CA PHE A 2 18.48 17.05 -1.74
C PHE A 2 18.71 18.45 -2.34
N VAL A 3 18.69 18.59 -3.66
CA VAL A 3 18.89 19.90 -4.34
C VAL A 3 17.82 20.94 -3.98
N ASN A 4 16.65 20.51 -3.50
CA ASN A 4 15.55 21.37 -3.09
C ASN A 4 15.46 21.52 -1.56
N PHE A 5 16.42 20.99 -0.79
CA PHE A 5 16.40 21.01 0.68
C PHE A 5 16.14 22.42 1.23
N GLN A 6 16.95 23.41 0.83
CA GLN A 6 16.81 24.79 1.29
C GLN A 6 15.46 25.41 0.92
N ASN A 7 14.98 25.15 -0.30
CA ASN A 7 13.68 25.64 -0.75
C ASN A 7 12.54 25.10 0.13
N VAL A 8 12.58 23.81 0.49
CA VAL A 8 11.57 23.20 1.37
C VAL A 8 11.68 23.74 2.80
N VAL A 9 12.88 23.80 3.37
CA VAL A 9 13.10 24.37 4.71
C VAL A 9 12.52 25.78 4.81
N MET A 10 12.84 26.65 3.84
CA MET A 10 12.38 28.05 3.85
C MET A 10 10.87 28.18 3.59
N SER A 11 10.35 27.52 2.55
CA SER A 11 8.95 27.70 2.13
C SER A 11 7.95 27.01 3.06
N ALA A 12 8.27 25.79 3.51
CA ALA A 12 7.40 25.01 4.41
C ALA A 12 7.68 25.29 5.90
N ARG A 13 8.67 26.15 6.20
CA ARG A 13 9.08 26.53 7.57
C ARG A 13 9.36 25.31 8.46
N LYS A 14 9.96 24.27 7.87
CA LYS A 14 10.30 23.03 8.57
C LYS A 14 11.62 23.18 9.31
N LYS A 15 11.72 22.51 10.45
CA LYS A 15 12.94 22.37 11.26
C LYS A 15 13.22 20.88 11.40
N PRO A 16 14.49 20.42 11.32
CA PRO A 16 14.83 19.05 11.70
C PRO A 16 14.31 18.73 13.11
N PRO A 17 13.76 17.51 13.33
CA PRO A 17 13.61 16.44 12.36
C PRO A 17 12.42 16.62 11.40
N PHE A 18 12.61 16.42 10.10
CA PHE A 18 11.51 16.41 9.11
C PHE A 18 11.85 15.58 7.87
N GLY A 19 10.81 15.08 7.19
CA GLY A 19 10.93 14.31 5.95
C GLY A 19 10.48 15.05 4.70
N ILE A 20 11.13 14.76 3.57
CA ILE A 20 10.63 15.07 2.23
C ILE A 20 10.47 13.75 1.50
N ALA A 21 9.25 13.42 1.08
CA ALA A 21 8.94 12.17 0.38
C ALA A 21 8.65 12.42 -1.10
N GLN A 22 8.98 11.43 -1.94
CA GLN A 22 8.68 11.43 -3.35
C GLN A 22 8.24 10.04 -3.79
N VAL A 23 7.23 9.99 -4.67
CA VAL A 23 6.85 8.79 -5.41
C VAL A 23 7.02 9.08 -6.90
N GLY A 24 7.75 8.23 -7.60
CA GLY A 24 8.01 8.45 -9.02
C GLY A 24 8.71 7.28 -9.70
N LYS A 25 8.91 7.42 -11.01
CA LYS A 25 9.60 6.41 -11.81
C LYS A 25 11.11 6.51 -11.60
N SER A 26 11.72 5.36 -11.36
CA SER A 26 13.16 5.14 -11.32
C SER A 26 13.59 4.20 -12.44
N PHE A 27 14.80 4.41 -12.96
CA PHE A 27 15.37 3.62 -14.03
C PHE A 27 16.69 3.01 -13.60
N ARG A 28 16.86 1.70 -13.82
CA ARG A 28 18.12 0.99 -13.59
C ARG A 28 18.48 0.23 -14.86
N ASN A 29 19.69 0.41 -15.39
CA ASN A 29 20.12 -0.30 -16.59
C ASN A 29 20.52 -1.75 -16.26
N GLU A 30 19.54 -2.56 -15.87
CA GLU A 30 19.71 -3.95 -15.48
C GLU A 30 20.22 -4.79 -16.65
N ILE A 31 21.33 -5.49 -16.43
CA ILE A 31 22.05 -6.28 -17.45
C ILE A 31 21.19 -7.48 -17.85
N THR A 32 20.64 -8.17 -16.85
CA THR A 32 19.78 -9.34 -17.03
C THR A 32 18.46 -9.13 -16.28
N PRO A 33 17.43 -8.57 -16.94
CA PRO A 33 16.09 -8.49 -16.38
C PRO A 33 15.55 -9.89 -16.08
N GLY A 34 14.72 -10.02 -15.05
CA GLY A 34 14.20 -11.32 -14.63
C GLY A 34 13.40 -11.28 -13.33
N ASN A 35 12.90 -12.44 -12.90
CA ASN A 35 12.11 -12.59 -11.67
C ASN A 35 10.97 -11.55 -11.57
N PHE A 36 10.22 -11.36 -12.65
CA PHE A 36 9.04 -10.49 -12.69
C PHE A 36 9.33 -9.06 -12.15
N VAL A 37 8.75 -8.67 -11.02
CA VAL A 37 8.91 -7.32 -10.42
C VAL A 37 10.26 -7.09 -9.72
N PHE A 38 11.10 -8.12 -9.56
CA PHE A 38 12.33 -7.99 -8.76
C PHE A 38 13.50 -7.36 -9.53
N ARG A 39 13.58 -7.58 -10.85
CA ARG A 39 14.64 -7.05 -11.71
C ARG A 39 14.06 -6.49 -13.00
N THR A 40 13.64 -5.23 -12.92
CA THR A 40 13.12 -4.46 -14.05
C THR A 40 14.06 -3.30 -14.39
N ARG A 41 13.88 -2.70 -15.56
CA ARG A 41 14.62 -1.49 -15.98
C ARG A 41 13.92 -0.18 -15.62
N GLU A 42 12.61 -0.28 -15.36
CA GLU A 42 11.73 0.80 -14.95
C GLU A 42 10.85 0.27 -13.81
N PHE A 43 10.71 1.04 -12.74
CA PHE A 43 9.83 0.74 -11.62
C PHE A 43 9.43 2.03 -10.90
N GLU A 44 8.32 1.99 -10.17
CA GLU A 44 7.94 3.07 -9.26
C GLU A 44 8.66 2.90 -7.92
N GLN A 45 9.20 4.00 -7.43
CA GLN A 45 9.93 4.08 -6.16
C GLN A 45 9.22 5.08 -5.25
N MET A 46 9.04 4.68 -4.00
CA MET A 46 8.66 5.54 -2.88
C MET A 46 9.91 5.75 -2.04
N GLU A 47 10.37 6.98 -1.94
CA GLU A 47 11.53 7.33 -1.13
C GLU A 47 11.22 8.52 -0.26
N MET A 48 11.87 8.59 0.91
CA MET A 48 11.80 9.74 1.78
C MET A 48 13.17 10.04 2.37
N GLU A 49 13.59 11.28 2.26
CA GLU A 49 14.77 11.78 2.96
C GLU A 49 14.33 12.43 4.27
N PHE A 50 14.64 11.80 5.39
CA PHE A 50 14.32 12.29 6.72
C PHE A 50 15.54 12.94 7.36
N PHE A 51 15.54 14.26 7.39
CA PHE A 51 16.63 15.11 7.86
C PHE A 51 16.58 15.23 9.38
N VAL A 52 17.68 14.89 10.05
CA VAL A 52 17.79 14.86 11.51
C VAL A 52 19.06 15.56 12.00
N GLU A 53 19.07 15.97 13.26
CA GLU A 53 20.27 16.51 13.88
C GLU A 53 21.32 15.40 14.07
N PRO A 54 22.60 15.64 13.71
CA PRO A 54 23.68 14.67 13.96
C PRO A 54 23.74 14.25 15.44
N GLY A 55 23.87 12.94 15.69
CA GLY A 55 23.84 12.39 17.05
C GLY A 55 22.44 11.92 17.50
N THR A 56 21.38 12.30 16.78
CA THR A 56 20.03 11.73 16.96
C THR A 56 19.69 10.66 15.90
N ASP A 57 20.58 10.46 14.93
CA ASP A 57 20.36 9.65 13.73
C ASP A 57 20.06 8.19 14.03
N GLU A 58 20.71 7.57 15.02
CA GLU A 58 20.47 6.16 15.36
C GLU A 58 19.06 5.93 15.92
N GLN A 59 18.57 6.87 16.75
CA GLN A 59 17.20 6.82 17.27
C GLN A 59 16.18 6.94 16.14
N TRP A 60 16.37 7.89 15.23
CA TRP A 60 15.47 8.09 14.09
C TRP A 60 15.55 6.95 13.07
N HIS A 61 16.73 6.35 12.89
CA HIS A 61 16.91 5.17 12.06
C HIS A 61 16.09 4.00 12.60
N GLN A 62 16.20 3.71 13.89
CA GLN A 62 15.41 2.65 14.52
C GLN A 62 13.90 2.95 14.51
N TYR A 63 13.52 4.22 14.71
CA TYR A 63 12.14 4.67 14.57
C TYR A 63 11.57 4.34 13.20
N TRP A 64 12.30 4.64 12.12
CA TRP A 64 11.83 4.38 10.76
C TRP A 64 11.81 2.90 10.41
N ILE A 65 12.79 2.10 10.87
CA ILE A 65 12.75 0.63 10.73
C ILE A 65 11.45 0.08 11.34
N ASN A 66 11.13 0.46 12.58
CA ASN A 66 9.93 0.00 13.26
C ASN A 66 8.66 0.49 12.55
N THR A 67 8.60 1.79 12.25
CA THR A 67 7.44 2.42 11.60
C THR A 67 7.12 1.80 10.24
N ARG A 68 8.15 1.53 9.43
CA ARG A 68 7.97 0.90 8.11
C ARG A 68 7.58 -0.56 8.23
N THR A 69 8.15 -1.30 9.18
CA THR A 69 7.74 -2.68 9.46
C THR A 69 6.28 -2.76 9.90
N ASP A 70 5.88 -1.90 10.84
CA ASP A 70 4.51 -1.85 11.35
C ASP A 70 3.52 -1.43 10.27
N TRP A 71 3.93 -0.60 9.30
CA TRP A 71 3.10 -0.26 8.14
C TRP A 71 2.76 -1.48 7.27
N TYR A 72 3.72 -2.39 7.04
CA TYR A 72 3.44 -3.64 6.32
C TYR A 72 2.50 -4.56 7.11
N VAL A 73 2.72 -4.67 8.43
CA VAL A 73 1.89 -5.51 9.31
C VAL A 73 0.48 -4.96 9.42
N ASP A 74 0.33 -3.65 9.61
CA ASP A 74 -0.97 -2.97 9.69
C ASP A 74 -1.79 -3.15 8.40
N LEU A 75 -1.13 -3.30 7.25
CA LEU A 75 -1.76 -3.56 5.95
C LEU A 75 -1.98 -5.05 5.63
N GLY A 76 -1.74 -5.93 6.60
CA GLY A 76 -2.15 -7.33 6.56
C GLY A 76 -1.02 -8.35 6.35
N ILE A 77 0.25 -7.94 6.35
CA ILE A 77 1.38 -8.89 6.34
C ILE A 77 1.59 -9.52 7.73
N ASP A 78 1.63 -10.85 7.80
CA ASP A 78 2.03 -11.54 9.03
C ASP A 78 3.47 -11.16 9.39
N ARG A 79 3.68 -10.78 10.65
CA ARG A 79 5.00 -10.41 11.16
C ARG A 79 6.02 -11.55 11.00
N ASP A 80 5.58 -12.81 11.06
CA ASP A 80 6.45 -13.98 10.88
C ASP A 80 6.95 -14.12 9.43
N ASN A 81 6.28 -13.47 8.47
CA ASN A 81 6.72 -13.38 7.08
C ASN A 81 7.66 -12.19 6.81
N LEU A 82 8.00 -11.40 7.83
CA LEU A 82 8.91 -10.27 7.75
C LEU A 82 10.17 -10.49 8.59
N ARG A 83 11.28 -9.94 8.13
CA ARG A 83 12.50 -9.83 8.94
C ARG A 83 13.27 -8.56 8.65
N HIS A 84 14.16 -8.21 9.58
CA HIS A 84 15.17 -7.18 9.38
C HIS A 84 16.48 -7.83 8.97
N TYR A 85 16.98 -7.47 7.79
CA TYR A 85 18.30 -7.88 7.32
C TYR A 85 19.29 -6.72 7.43
N GLU A 86 20.24 -6.86 8.36
CA GLU A 86 21.28 -5.85 8.56
C GLU A 86 22.45 -6.07 7.60
N HIS A 87 22.80 -5.03 6.84
CA HIS A 87 23.87 -5.14 5.86
C HIS A 87 25.22 -5.30 6.55
N PRO A 88 26.04 -6.30 6.16
CA PRO A 88 27.43 -6.39 6.58
C PRO A 88 28.20 -5.12 6.23
N LYS A 89 29.18 -4.72 7.06
CA LYS A 89 29.94 -3.47 6.87
C LYS A 89 30.59 -3.39 5.48
N GLU A 90 31.01 -4.53 4.93
CA GLU A 90 31.67 -4.63 3.62
C GLU A 90 30.71 -4.43 2.44
N LYS A 91 29.39 -4.57 2.69
CA LYS A 91 28.34 -4.38 1.69
C LYS A 91 27.65 -3.01 1.80
N LEU A 92 27.97 -2.22 2.82
CA LEU A 92 27.43 -0.87 2.96
C LEU A 92 27.87 -0.01 1.78
N SER A 93 26.93 0.80 1.29
CA SER A 93 27.30 1.88 0.37
C SER A 93 28.29 2.81 1.07
N HIS A 94 29.23 3.38 0.32
CA HIS A 94 30.31 4.22 0.86
C HIS A 94 29.84 5.45 1.67
N TYR A 95 28.57 5.81 1.53
CA TYR A 95 27.90 6.91 2.23
C TYR A 95 27.00 6.47 3.40
N SER A 96 26.79 5.16 3.61
CA SER A 96 25.87 4.65 4.64
C SER A 96 26.62 4.23 5.90
N LYS A 97 26.20 4.77 7.05
CA LYS A 97 26.64 4.35 8.39
C LYS A 97 26.01 3.00 8.79
N ARG A 98 24.76 2.78 8.41
CA ARG A 98 23.98 1.57 8.74
C ARG A 98 22.82 1.44 7.74
N THR A 99 22.61 0.25 7.20
CA THR A 99 21.47 -0.07 6.34
C THR A 99 20.78 -1.34 6.85
N VAL A 100 19.46 -1.29 6.97
CA VAL A 100 18.63 -2.43 7.37
C VAL A 100 17.51 -2.59 6.35
N ASP A 101 17.41 -3.75 5.71
CA ASP A 101 16.32 -4.02 4.79
C ASP A 101 15.15 -4.67 5.55
N VAL A 102 13.93 -4.24 5.24
CA VAL A 102 12.72 -5.01 5.55
C VAL A 102 12.56 -6.02 4.42
N GLU A 103 12.71 -7.31 4.74
CA GLU A 103 12.56 -8.40 3.79
C GLU A 103 11.28 -9.19 4.04
N TYR A 104 10.69 -9.69 2.95
CA TYR A 104 9.52 -10.57 2.97
C TYR A 104 9.87 -11.97 2.48
N ARG A 105 9.20 -12.97 3.06
CA ARG A 105 9.38 -14.39 2.75
C ARG A 105 8.67 -14.80 1.45
N PHE A 106 9.23 -14.42 0.31
CA PHE A 106 8.67 -14.74 -1.02
C PHE A 106 8.71 -16.22 -1.41
N GLY A 107 9.58 -17.03 -0.80
CA GLY A 107 9.70 -18.46 -1.10
C GLY A 107 10.09 -18.74 -2.56
N PHE A 108 11.12 -18.06 -3.08
CA PHE A 108 11.51 -18.19 -4.48
C PHE A 108 11.89 -19.64 -4.84
N SER A 109 11.54 -20.05 -6.06
CA SER A 109 11.87 -21.39 -6.57
C SER A 109 13.38 -21.66 -6.70
N SER A 110 14.22 -20.63 -6.61
CA SER A 110 15.68 -20.72 -6.59
C SER A 110 16.25 -21.20 -5.24
N GLY A 111 15.42 -21.38 -4.21
CA GLY A 111 15.84 -21.70 -2.85
C GLY A 111 16.20 -20.47 -2.00
N GLN A 112 16.19 -19.27 -2.59
CA GLN A 112 16.20 -18.03 -1.82
C GLN A 112 14.82 -17.83 -1.19
N GLU A 113 14.77 -17.72 0.14
CA GLU A 113 13.49 -17.65 0.83
C GLU A 113 13.00 -16.19 0.98
N TRP A 114 13.94 -15.23 1.08
CA TRP A 114 13.67 -13.83 1.44
C TRP A 114 14.02 -12.87 0.31
N GLY A 115 13.23 -11.80 0.18
CA GLY A 115 13.51 -10.70 -0.74
C GLY A 115 13.21 -9.34 -0.11
N GLU A 116 14.08 -8.36 -0.38
CA GLU A 116 13.97 -6.98 0.07
C GLU A 116 12.69 -6.30 -0.47
N LEU A 117 11.91 -5.72 0.45
CA LEU A 117 10.80 -4.80 0.14
C LEU A 117 11.25 -3.35 0.16
N GLU A 118 12.05 -2.98 1.16
CA GLU A 118 12.40 -1.60 1.48
C GLU A 118 13.73 -1.51 2.22
N GLY A 119 14.58 -0.58 1.77
CA GLY A 119 15.86 -0.26 2.39
C GLY A 119 15.75 0.91 3.39
N ILE A 120 16.10 0.60 4.63
CA ILE A 120 16.39 1.42 5.82
C ILE A 120 17.77 2.07 5.91
N ALA A 121 18.13 3.15 5.23
CA ALA A 121 19.52 3.66 5.25
C ALA A 121 19.74 4.86 6.18
N ASN A 122 20.86 4.88 6.92
CA ASN A 122 21.40 6.08 7.57
C ASN A 122 22.60 6.58 6.76
N ARG A 123 22.41 7.66 6.01
CA ARG A 123 23.36 8.17 5.02
C ARG A 123 24.23 9.32 5.54
N THR A 124 24.12 9.65 6.82
CA THR A 124 24.83 10.79 7.44
C THR A 124 24.59 12.08 6.64
N ASP A 125 25.59 12.94 6.47
CA ASP A 125 25.49 14.21 5.73
C ASP A 125 26.05 14.16 4.30
N PHE A 126 26.40 12.97 3.81
CA PHE A 126 27.15 12.78 2.56
C PHE A 126 26.51 13.52 1.37
N ASP A 127 25.20 13.38 1.18
CA ASP A 127 24.48 13.95 0.04
C ASP A 127 24.47 15.48 0.06
N LEU A 128 24.17 16.07 1.22
CA LEU A 128 24.16 17.53 1.39
C LEU A 128 25.57 18.11 1.28
N THR A 129 26.57 17.44 1.85
CA THR A 129 27.98 17.84 1.76
C THR A 129 28.47 17.80 0.32
N THR A 130 28.20 16.72 -0.40
CA THR A 130 28.61 16.55 -1.80
C THR A 130 27.97 17.61 -2.69
N HIS A 131 26.64 17.82 -2.58
CA HIS A 131 25.95 18.87 -3.34
C HIS A 131 26.47 20.27 -2.98
N SER A 132 26.74 20.55 -1.71
CA SER A 132 27.29 21.86 -1.30
C SER A 132 28.66 22.10 -1.93
N ASN A 133 29.55 21.11 -1.87
CA ASN A 133 30.92 21.23 -2.38
C ASN A 133 30.96 21.46 -3.90
N HIS A 134 30.08 20.80 -4.66
CA HIS A 134 30.08 20.90 -6.12
C HIS A 134 29.26 22.08 -6.66
N SER A 135 28.27 22.58 -5.92
CA SER A 135 27.43 23.71 -6.35
C SER A 135 27.92 25.06 -5.81
N GLY A 136 28.68 25.08 -4.72
CA GLY A 136 29.04 26.31 -3.98
C GLY A 136 27.91 26.87 -3.12
N VAL A 137 26.74 26.21 -3.07
CA VAL A 137 25.60 26.62 -2.24
C VAL A 137 25.67 25.91 -0.89
N ASP A 138 25.58 26.66 0.21
CA ASP A 138 25.57 26.08 1.56
C ASP A 138 24.21 25.42 1.87
N LEU A 139 24.20 24.09 1.94
CA LEU A 139 23.01 23.31 2.31
C LEU A 139 22.94 22.97 3.81
N SER A 140 23.69 23.67 4.67
CA SER A 140 23.55 23.53 6.12
C SER A 140 22.27 24.19 6.67
N TYR A 141 21.80 23.67 7.80
CA TYR A 141 20.70 24.21 8.56
C TYR A 141 21.23 25.06 9.71
N TYR A 142 20.64 26.24 9.93
CA TYR A 142 20.94 27.10 11.07
C TYR A 142 19.80 27.02 12.08
N ASP A 143 20.12 26.51 13.27
CA ASP A 143 19.19 26.43 14.37
C ASP A 143 19.29 27.67 15.26
N GLN A 144 18.25 28.50 15.21
CA GLN A 144 18.14 29.71 16.03
C GLN A 144 18.03 29.42 17.54
N ALA A 145 17.55 28.23 17.94
CA ALA A 145 17.39 27.90 19.35
C ALA A 145 18.72 27.63 20.04
N THR A 146 19.67 27.03 19.31
CA THR A 146 21.00 26.65 19.79
C THR A 146 22.11 27.57 19.26
N ASP A 147 21.75 28.55 18.41
CA ASP A 147 22.68 29.42 17.67
C ASP A 147 23.79 28.64 16.95
N SER A 148 23.42 27.51 16.37
CA SER A 148 24.35 26.56 15.76
C SER A 148 24.03 26.29 14.30
N ARG A 149 25.05 25.96 13.52
CA ARG A 149 24.90 25.58 12.11
C ARG A 149 25.48 24.20 11.90
N TYR A 150 24.69 23.31 11.33
CA TYR A 150 25.08 21.93 11.06
C TYR A 150 24.48 21.43 9.75
N ARG A 151 25.04 20.37 9.18
CA ARG A 151 24.42 19.64 8.07
C ARG A 151 23.60 18.49 8.65
N PRO A 152 22.29 18.46 8.41
CA PRO A 152 21.46 17.37 8.91
C PRO A 152 21.94 16.02 8.37
N TYR A 153 21.86 15.00 9.21
CA TYR A 153 21.99 13.62 8.75
C TYR A 153 20.70 13.17 8.10
N VAL A 154 20.79 12.18 7.21
CA VAL A 154 19.66 11.70 6.42
C VAL A 154 19.37 10.24 6.75
N ILE A 155 18.13 9.97 7.16
CA ILE A 155 17.56 8.63 7.22
C ILE A 155 16.66 8.45 6.00
N GLU A 156 16.93 7.44 5.19
CA GLU A 156 16.24 7.16 3.94
C GLU A 156 15.52 5.81 4.01
N PRO A 157 14.18 5.81 4.16
CA PRO A 157 13.37 4.68 3.76
C PRO A 157 13.08 4.74 2.26
N ALA A 158 13.45 3.67 1.53
CA ALA A 158 13.25 3.56 0.09
C ALA A 158 12.68 2.21 -0.31
N ALA A 159 11.46 2.21 -0.88
CA ALA A 159 10.74 1.02 -1.31
C ALA A 159 10.42 1.08 -2.81
N GLY A 160 10.64 -0.01 -3.53
CA GLY A 160 10.17 -0.16 -4.91
C GLY A 160 8.75 -0.73 -4.92
N VAL A 161 7.74 0.07 -5.29
CA VAL A 161 6.29 -0.21 -5.14
C VAL A 161 5.87 -1.61 -5.59
N GLY A 162 6.47 -2.12 -6.67
CA GLY A 162 6.14 -3.43 -7.22
C GLY A 162 6.41 -4.61 -6.26
N ARG A 163 7.43 -4.52 -5.40
CA ARG A 163 7.75 -5.61 -4.47
C ARG A 163 6.77 -5.67 -3.30
N PRO A 164 6.45 -4.57 -2.57
CA PRO A 164 5.32 -4.51 -1.65
C PRO A 164 4.00 -4.99 -2.25
N MET A 165 3.66 -4.56 -3.47
CA MET A 165 2.43 -4.99 -4.15
C MET A 165 2.38 -6.52 -4.29
N MET A 166 3.48 -7.15 -4.74
CA MET A 166 3.56 -8.60 -4.85
C MET A 166 3.45 -9.28 -3.48
N ALA A 167 4.10 -8.75 -2.45
CA ALA A 167 4.01 -9.29 -1.10
C ALA A 167 2.58 -9.27 -0.57
N PHE A 168 1.86 -8.15 -0.71
CA PHE A 168 0.46 -8.06 -0.29
C PHE A 168 -0.45 -9.02 -1.06
N LEU A 169 -0.19 -9.26 -2.36
CA LEU A 169 -0.95 -10.24 -3.15
C LEU A 169 -0.71 -11.67 -2.67
N LEU A 170 0.55 -12.03 -2.39
CA LEU A 170 0.89 -13.36 -1.89
C LEU A 170 0.31 -13.60 -0.50
N GLU A 171 0.40 -12.60 0.38
CA GLU A 171 -0.13 -12.68 1.73
C GLU A 171 -1.66 -12.81 1.75
N ALA A 172 -2.34 -12.05 0.91
CA ALA A 172 -3.79 -12.04 0.84
C ALA A 172 -4.37 -13.28 0.15
N TYR A 173 -3.57 -14.04 -0.60
CA TYR A 173 -4.04 -15.20 -1.33
C TYR A 173 -4.49 -16.30 -0.36
N ALA A 174 -5.77 -16.65 -0.43
CA ALA A 174 -6.33 -17.75 0.32
C ALA A 174 -7.27 -18.57 -0.56
N GLU A 175 -7.42 -19.83 -0.15
CA GLU A 175 -8.42 -20.71 -0.71
C GLU A 175 -9.25 -21.32 0.39
N ASP A 176 -10.57 -21.28 0.23
CA ASP A 176 -11.51 -21.87 1.18
C ASP A 176 -12.71 -22.48 0.43
N GLU A 177 -13.74 -22.86 1.17
CA GLU A 177 -14.97 -23.42 0.62
C GLU A 177 -16.12 -22.43 0.78
N ALA A 178 -16.94 -22.29 -0.28
CA ALA A 178 -18.12 -21.45 -0.21
C ALA A 178 -19.34 -22.14 -0.84
N PRO A 179 -20.56 -21.89 -0.32
CA PRO A 179 -21.77 -22.53 -0.80
C PRO A 179 -22.01 -22.29 -2.29
N ASN A 180 -22.56 -23.29 -2.97
CA ASN A 180 -22.98 -23.22 -4.36
C ASN A 180 -24.51 -23.24 -4.48
N ALA A 181 -25.01 -22.82 -5.64
CA ALA A 181 -26.46 -22.74 -5.90
C ALA A 181 -27.16 -24.11 -5.96
N LYS A 182 -26.42 -25.22 -5.87
CA LYS A 182 -26.93 -26.60 -5.95
C LYS A 182 -26.95 -27.31 -4.58
N GLY A 183 -26.67 -26.60 -3.48
CA GLY A 183 -26.70 -27.16 -2.13
C GLY A 183 -25.41 -27.89 -1.69
N GLY A 184 -24.30 -27.68 -2.39
CA GLY A 184 -22.96 -28.14 -2.01
C GLY A 184 -21.98 -26.97 -1.77
N VAL A 185 -20.69 -27.27 -1.68
CA VAL A 185 -19.62 -26.27 -1.57
C VAL A 185 -18.68 -26.36 -2.78
N ASP A 186 -18.21 -25.20 -3.25
CA ASP A 186 -17.17 -25.10 -4.28
C ASP A 186 -15.96 -24.37 -3.70
N ARG A 187 -14.75 -24.82 -4.10
CA ARG A 187 -13.49 -24.14 -3.79
C ARG A 187 -13.56 -22.67 -4.21
N ARG A 188 -13.17 -21.78 -3.33
CA ARG A 188 -13.08 -20.34 -3.52
C ARG A 188 -11.64 -19.93 -3.54
N VAL A 189 -11.24 -19.17 -4.55
CA VAL A 189 -10.03 -18.36 -4.49
C VAL A 189 -10.47 -16.97 -4.02
N VAL A 190 -9.78 -16.42 -3.03
CA VAL A 190 -10.08 -15.09 -2.48
C VAL A 190 -8.79 -14.36 -2.16
N LEU A 191 -8.73 -13.08 -2.53
CA LEU A 191 -7.69 -12.17 -2.06
C LEU A 191 -8.21 -11.41 -0.83
N ARG A 192 -7.76 -11.80 0.36
CA ARG A 192 -8.09 -11.16 1.64
C ARG A 192 -7.29 -9.87 1.86
N LEU A 193 -7.23 -9.01 0.83
CA LEU A 193 -6.52 -7.73 0.90
C LEU A 193 -7.12 -6.86 2.01
N ASP A 194 -6.27 -6.11 2.72
CA ASP A 194 -6.76 -5.00 3.53
C ASP A 194 -7.61 -4.09 2.64
N ARG A 195 -8.78 -3.69 3.15
CA ARG A 195 -9.74 -2.84 2.43
C ARG A 195 -9.11 -1.58 1.82
N ARG A 196 -8.06 -1.01 2.45
CA ARG A 196 -7.31 0.16 1.96
C ARG A 196 -6.53 -0.16 0.68
N LEU A 197 -6.06 -1.40 0.54
CA LEU A 197 -5.33 -1.88 -0.64
C LEU A 197 -6.23 -2.46 -1.73
N ALA A 198 -7.46 -2.86 -1.40
CA ALA A 198 -8.36 -3.46 -2.38
C ALA A 198 -8.60 -2.51 -3.58
N PRO A 199 -8.43 -2.98 -4.84
CA PRO A 199 -8.54 -2.12 -6.02
C PRO A 199 -9.97 -1.62 -6.22
N VAL A 200 -10.95 -2.46 -5.93
CA VAL A 200 -12.38 -2.15 -5.94
C VAL A 200 -12.88 -2.21 -4.49
N LYS A 201 -13.53 -1.14 -4.01
CA LYS A 201 -13.99 -1.06 -2.61
C LYS A 201 -15.37 -1.69 -2.42
N ALA A 202 -16.22 -1.57 -3.44
CA ALA A 202 -17.51 -2.23 -3.49
C ALA A 202 -17.91 -2.62 -4.92
N ALA A 203 -18.71 -3.66 -5.06
CA ALA A 203 -19.32 -4.03 -6.34
C ALA A 203 -20.83 -4.07 -6.21
N VAL A 204 -21.55 -3.39 -7.11
CA VAL A 204 -23.03 -3.40 -7.12
C VAL A 204 -23.53 -4.40 -8.16
N LEU A 205 -24.31 -5.38 -7.71
CA LEU A 205 -24.65 -6.59 -8.47
C LEU A 205 -26.17 -6.81 -8.46
N PRO A 206 -26.91 -6.62 -9.57
CA PRO A 206 -28.34 -6.97 -9.60
C PRO A 206 -28.51 -8.49 -9.49
N LEU A 207 -29.52 -9.04 -8.83
CA LEU A 207 -29.67 -10.50 -8.64
C LEU A 207 -29.68 -11.27 -9.98
N SER A 208 -30.24 -10.66 -11.02
CA SER A 208 -30.24 -11.17 -12.39
C SER A 208 -30.20 -10.02 -13.41
N ARG A 209 -30.11 -10.34 -14.70
CA ARG A 209 -30.19 -9.38 -15.82
C ARG A 209 -31.61 -8.88 -16.11
N ASN A 210 -32.52 -8.99 -15.15
CA ASN A 210 -33.87 -8.48 -15.32
C ASN A 210 -33.82 -6.95 -15.55
N ALA A 211 -34.63 -6.47 -16.49
CA ALA A 211 -34.74 -5.07 -16.86
C ALA A 211 -35.15 -4.16 -15.69
N ASP A 212 -35.82 -4.70 -14.68
CA ASP A 212 -36.27 -3.95 -13.51
C ASP A 212 -35.18 -3.81 -12.44
N LEU A 213 -34.19 -4.71 -12.40
CA LEU A 213 -33.13 -4.71 -11.37
C LEU A 213 -31.88 -3.93 -11.79
N SER A 214 -31.59 -3.92 -13.09
CA SER A 214 -30.35 -3.35 -13.60
C SER A 214 -30.31 -1.81 -13.49
N PRO A 215 -31.39 -1.05 -13.79
CA PRO A 215 -31.43 0.39 -13.59
C PRO A 215 -31.16 0.83 -12.14
N PRO A 216 -31.89 0.36 -11.10
CA PRO A 216 -31.62 0.78 -9.72
C PRO A 216 -30.23 0.37 -9.24
N ALA A 217 -29.71 -0.77 -9.68
CA ALA A 217 -28.33 -1.17 -9.38
C ALA A 217 -27.29 -0.25 -10.02
N ARG A 218 -27.51 0.22 -11.26
CA ARG A 218 -26.63 1.19 -11.92
C ARG A 218 -26.68 2.55 -11.24
N ASP A 219 -27.86 3.00 -10.83
CA ASP A 219 -28.03 4.27 -10.11
C ASP A 219 -27.31 4.24 -8.77
N LEU A 220 -27.48 3.17 -7.98
CA LEU A 220 -26.76 2.97 -6.73
C LEU A 220 -25.24 2.94 -6.96
N ALA A 221 -24.76 2.22 -7.97
CA ALA A 221 -23.35 2.21 -8.32
C ALA A 221 -22.83 3.62 -8.66
N ALA A 222 -23.60 4.41 -9.40
CA ALA A 222 -23.24 5.79 -9.75
C ALA A 222 -23.16 6.72 -8.53
N VAL A 223 -24.02 6.51 -7.52
CA VAL A 223 -23.95 7.23 -6.24
C VAL A 223 -22.66 6.85 -5.50
N LEU A 224 -22.40 5.56 -5.32
CA LEU A 224 -21.23 5.09 -4.56
C LEU A 224 -19.89 5.44 -5.24
N ARG A 225 -19.86 5.52 -6.58
CA ARG A 225 -18.68 5.95 -7.36
C ARG A 225 -18.21 7.37 -7.07
N ARG A 226 -19.04 8.20 -6.43
CA ARG A 226 -18.64 9.56 -6.03
C ARG A 226 -17.60 9.54 -4.90
N GLN A 227 -17.51 8.46 -4.15
CA GLN A 227 -16.61 8.32 -3.00
C GLN A 227 -15.56 7.23 -3.19
N TRP A 228 -15.90 6.14 -3.89
CA TRP A 228 -15.03 4.96 -3.97
C TRP A 228 -14.89 4.40 -5.38
N ASN A 229 -13.83 3.63 -5.62
CA ASN A 229 -13.75 2.79 -6.81
C ASN A 229 -14.75 1.65 -6.70
N VAL A 230 -15.79 1.69 -7.55
CA VAL A 230 -16.94 0.77 -7.50
C VAL A 230 -17.14 0.10 -8.84
N ASP A 231 -17.25 -1.22 -8.80
CA ASP A 231 -17.54 -2.04 -9.98
C ASP A 231 -19.05 -2.30 -10.11
N PHE A 232 -19.50 -2.60 -11.34
CA PHE A 232 -20.86 -3.04 -11.63
C PHE A 232 -20.79 -4.25 -12.57
N ASP A 233 -21.46 -5.34 -12.19
CA ASP A 233 -21.51 -6.56 -13.01
C ASP A 233 -22.91 -7.18 -12.96
N ASP A 234 -23.53 -7.37 -14.12
CA ASP A 234 -24.80 -8.07 -14.32
C ASP A 234 -24.62 -9.43 -15.03
N ALA A 235 -23.39 -9.81 -15.39
CA ALA A 235 -23.08 -10.96 -16.21
C ALA A 235 -23.04 -12.28 -15.43
N GLY A 236 -24.01 -13.15 -15.71
CA GLY A 236 -24.10 -14.49 -15.15
C GLY A 236 -24.78 -14.54 -13.77
N ALA A 237 -24.82 -15.74 -13.18
CA ALA A 237 -25.46 -15.94 -11.89
C ALA A 237 -24.76 -15.16 -10.77
N ILE A 238 -25.52 -14.68 -9.77
CA ILE A 238 -24.99 -13.86 -8.66
C ILE A 238 -23.81 -14.50 -7.95
N GLY A 239 -23.84 -15.82 -7.74
CA GLY A 239 -22.74 -16.57 -7.13
C GLY A 239 -21.43 -16.44 -7.92
N ARG A 240 -21.47 -16.51 -9.25
CA ARG A 240 -20.28 -16.32 -10.09
C ARG A 240 -19.73 -14.90 -10.01
N ARG A 241 -20.61 -13.91 -9.84
CA ARG A 241 -20.22 -12.50 -9.70
C ARG A 241 -19.55 -12.26 -8.35
N TYR A 242 -20.08 -12.81 -7.27
CA TYR A 242 -19.36 -12.82 -5.99
C TYR A 242 -17.98 -13.47 -6.10
N ARG A 243 -17.83 -14.61 -6.81
CA ARG A 243 -16.51 -15.25 -6.98
C ARG A 243 -15.50 -14.36 -7.70
N ARG A 244 -15.89 -13.67 -8.78
CA ARG A 244 -15.00 -12.71 -9.46
C ARG A 244 -14.53 -11.59 -8.54
N GLN A 245 -15.45 -11.10 -7.69
CA GLN A 245 -15.15 -10.02 -6.74
C GLN A 245 -14.28 -10.51 -5.58
N ASP A 246 -14.50 -11.73 -5.10
CA ASP A 246 -13.65 -12.39 -4.10
C ASP A 246 -12.23 -12.60 -4.67
N GLU A 247 -12.09 -13.03 -5.92
CA GLU A 247 -10.81 -13.24 -6.63
C GLU A 247 -9.96 -11.97 -6.77
N ILE A 248 -10.58 -10.80 -6.88
CA ILE A 248 -9.87 -9.50 -6.94
C ILE A 248 -9.83 -8.76 -5.60
N GLY A 249 -10.35 -9.39 -4.55
CA GLY A 249 -10.30 -8.88 -3.18
C GLY A 249 -11.26 -7.74 -2.86
N THR A 250 -12.36 -7.58 -3.60
CA THR A 250 -13.38 -6.55 -3.32
C THR A 250 -14.02 -6.78 -1.94
N PRO A 251 -13.92 -5.84 -0.98
CA PRO A 251 -14.39 -6.06 0.39
C PRO A 251 -15.91 -6.24 0.51
N PHE A 252 -16.69 -5.50 -0.29
CA PHE A 252 -18.15 -5.48 -0.18
C PHE A 252 -18.84 -5.71 -1.53
N CYS A 253 -19.81 -6.62 -1.58
CA CYS A 253 -20.72 -6.74 -2.71
C CYS A 253 -22.12 -6.33 -2.28
N VAL A 254 -22.75 -5.42 -3.03
CA VAL A 254 -24.07 -4.87 -2.77
C VAL A 254 -25.05 -5.43 -3.81
N THR A 255 -25.98 -6.26 -3.36
CA THR A 255 -26.91 -6.97 -4.24
C THR A 255 -28.28 -6.34 -4.25
N VAL A 256 -28.77 -6.03 -5.46
CA VAL A 256 -30.13 -5.52 -5.71
C VAL A 256 -31.00 -6.68 -6.23
N ASP A 257 -31.93 -7.13 -5.41
CA ASP A 257 -32.86 -8.23 -5.71
C ASP A 257 -34.29 -7.74 -5.97
N PHE A 258 -35.22 -8.66 -6.25
CA PHE A 258 -36.62 -8.28 -6.51
C PHE A 258 -37.31 -7.66 -5.30
N ASP A 259 -36.96 -8.10 -4.09
CA ASP A 259 -37.48 -7.52 -2.86
C ASP A 259 -37.05 -6.05 -2.73
N SER A 260 -35.86 -5.71 -3.25
CA SER A 260 -35.32 -4.33 -3.27
C SER A 260 -36.26 -3.33 -3.95
N LEU A 261 -37.07 -3.79 -4.92
CA LEU A 261 -38.04 -2.94 -5.63
C LEU A 261 -39.25 -2.57 -4.76
N THR A 262 -39.46 -3.31 -3.66
CA THR A 262 -40.60 -3.15 -2.75
C THR A 262 -40.16 -2.57 -1.40
N ASP A 263 -39.07 -3.10 -0.82
CA ASP A 263 -38.59 -2.72 0.51
C ASP A 263 -37.54 -1.60 0.50
N HIS A 264 -37.10 -1.16 -0.69
CA HIS A 264 -36.05 -0.16 -0.88
C HIS A 264 -34.76 -0.46 -0.10
N ALA A 265 -34.42 -1.73 0.06
CA ALA A 265 -33.21 -2.18 0.72
C ALA A 265 -32.38 -3.10 -0.20
N VAL A 266 -31.10 -3.24 0.11
CA VAL A 266 -30.16 -4.09 -0.62
C VAL A 266 -29.43 -5.01 0.34
N THR A 267 -28.88 -6.09 -0.20
CA THR A 267 -28.10 -7.04 0.59
C THR A 267 -26.62 -6.73 0.42
N VAL A 268 -25.96 -6.29 1.50
CA VAL A 268 -24.50 -6.07 1.53
C VAL A 268 -23.82 -7.33 2.04
N ARG A 269 -22.96 -7.93 1.23
CA ARG A 269 -22.12 -9.08 1.56
C ARG A 269 -20.68 -8.65 1.81
N GLU A 270 -20.11 -9.06 2.94
CA GLU A 270 -18.69 -8.89 3.27
C GLU A 270 -17.87 -10.09 2.75
N ARG A 271 -16.69 -9.84 2.19
CA ARG A 271 -15.83 -10.82 1.48
C ARG A 271 -15.34 -11.97 2.36
N ASP A 272 -14.76 -11.66 3.50
CA ASP A 272 -13.96 -12.59 4.31
C ASP A 272 -14.82 -13.58 5.08
N THR A 273 -15.89 -13.09 5.69
CA THR A 273 -16.88 -13.86 6.46
C THR A 273 -18.03 -14.37 5.61
N MET A 274 -18.24 -13.79 4.42
CA MET A 274 -19.42 -14.00 3.59
C MET A 274 -20.75 -13.60 4.24
N ALA A 275 -20.71 -12.90 5.37
CA ALA A 275 -21.90 -12.44 6.07
C ALA A 275 -22.69 -11.46 5.21
N GLN A 276 -24.02 -11.57 5.27
CA GLN A 276 -24.94 -10.73 4.52
C GLN A 276 -25.78 -9.91 5.48
N GLN A 277 -25.99 -8.62 5.15
CA GLN A 277 -26.82 -7.71 5.92
C GLN A 277 -27.76 -6.96 4.98
N ARG A 278 -29.05 -6.89 5.34
CA ARG A 278 -30.04 -6.08 4.62
C ARG A 278 -29.90 -4.63 5.09
N VAL A 279 -29.64 -3.72 4.16
CA VAL A 279 -29.39 -2.30 4.44
C VAL A 279 -30.29 -1.46 3.53
N ALA A 280 -30.98 -0.47 4.08
CA ALA A 280 -31.79 0.45 3.30
C ALA A 280 -30.92 1.17 2.24
N MET A 281 -31.43 1.33 1.01
CA MET A 281 -30.65 1.87 -0.12
C MET A 281 -30.05 3.25 0.17
N ASP A 282 -30.79 4.09 0.89
CA ASP A 282 -30.39 5.43 1.31
C ASP A 282 -29.31 5.43 2.41
N GLN A 283 -29.08 4.30 3.08
CA GLN A 283 -28.07 4.11 4.13
C GLN A 283 -26.83 3.33 3.67
N VAL A 284 -26.77 2.89 2.41
CA VAL A 284 -25.62 2.10 1.92
C VAL A 284 -24.33 2.90 1.97
N GLU A 285 -24.37 4.18 1.58
CA GLU A 285 -23.18 5.04 1.60
C GLU A 285 -22.62 5.20 3.03
N SER A 286 -23.49 5.52 4.01
CA SER A 286 -23.08 5.67 5.41
C SER A 286 -22.58 4.34 6.01
N TYR A 287 -23.25 3.23 5.67
CA TYR A 287 -22.85 1.89 6.09
C TYR A 287 -21.44 1.52 5.60
N LEU A 288 -21.12 1.82 4.34
CA LEU A 288 -19.82 1.58 3.74
C LEU A 288 -18.77 2.55 4.26
N ALA A 289 -19.09 3.84 4.43
CA ALA A 289 -18.15 4.85 4.92
C ALA A 289 -17.56 4.49 6.30
N ALA A 290 -18.40 4.00 7.21
CA ALA A 290 -17.94 3.53 8.53
C ALA A 290 -16.98 2.33 8.46
N ARG A 291 -17.02 1.56 7.36
CA ARG A 291 -16.22 0.34 7.14
C ARG A 291 -15.10 0.53 6.12
N LEU A 292 -15.01 1.66 5.46
CA LEU A 292 -13.99 1.98 4.46
C LEU A 292 -13.17 3.20 4.90
N VAL A 293 -13.06 3.43 6.22
CA VAL A 293 -12.21 4.50 6.75
C VAL A 293 -10.77 4.31 6.27
N GLY A 294 -10.20 5.37 5.68
CA GLY A 294 -8.86 5.37 5.10
C GLY A 294 -8.77 4.84 3.66
N CYS A 295 -9.90 4.54 3.02
CA CYS A 295 -10.00 4.15 1.60
C CYS A 295 -10.37 5.31 0.70
#